data_AF-A0A838Q2A9-F1
#
_entry.id   AF-A0A838Q2A9-F1
#
_cell.length_a   1.000
_cell.length_b   1.000
_cell.length_c   1.000
_cell.angle_alpha   90.00
_cell.angle_beta   90.00
_cell.angle_gamma   90.00
#
_symmetry.space_group_name_H-M   'P 1'
#
loop_
_entity.id
_entity.type
_entity.pdbx_description
1 polymer ?
#
loop_
_entity_poly.entity_id
_entity_poly.type
_entity_poly.pdbx_seq_one_letter_code
_entity_poly.pdbx_strand_id
1 'polypeptide(L)'
;MTRCFRLLLPIAIVGALVANSSGEAFAWATDYNRLLGKYAGANGVRYADWKNNGADVQTLQKVVDAIAAENINSLGQKEQLAFYVNAYNAWILHEALAKYPTSSVKDALFTFFTSKRIKVAGQQTSFNALEKETIRSKFNDPRIHFALNCASRSCPPLNTEAFTGEKLDGQFEKLAKNFVNSEKGVRMAEEKSGVELSKIFDWYKDDFKDGGPLQFINKR
;
A
#
# COMPACT_ATOMS: atom_id res chain seq x y z
N MET A 1 3.17 64.01 45.01
CA MET A 1 4.44 63.31 44.77
C MET A 1 4.15 61.85 44.52
N THR A 2 3.99 61.47 43.26
CA THR A 2 3.69 60.10 42.83
C THR A 2 5.01 59.42 42.49
N ARG A 3 5.37 58.32 43.16
CA ARG A 3 6.51 57.49 42.75
C ARG A 3 6.09 56.03 42.60
N CYS A 4 6.12 55.63 41.34
CA CYS A 4 5.98 54.29 40.78
C CYS A 4 6.67 53.20 41.60
N PHE A 5 5.91 52.16 41.94
CA PHE A 5 6.45 50.82 42.20
C PHE A 5 6.49 50.06 40.86
N ARG A 6 7.69 49.74 40.36
CA ARG A 6 7.86 48.82 39.23
C ARG A 6 7.82 47.39 39.76
N LEU A 7 6.75 46.67 39.48
CA LEU A 7 6.71 45.21 39.64
C LEU A 7 7.39 44.59 38.42
N LEU A 8 8.53 43.92 38.62
CA LEU A 8 9.12 43.02 37.62
C LEU A 8 8.43 41.66 37.78
N LEU A 9 7.56 41.29 36.83
CA LEU A 9 7.09 39.90 36.73
C LEU A 9 8.17 39.04 36.07
N PRO A 10 8.46 37.83 36.61
CA PRO A 10 9.32 36.89 35.92
C PRO A 10 8.59 36.36 34.68
N ILE A 11 9.21 36.52 33.51
CA ILE A 11 8.76 35.90 32.26
C ILE A 11 9.11 34.41 32.37
N ALA A 12 8.12 33.58 32.67
CA ALA A 12 8.23 32.14 32.52
C ALA A 12 8.22 31.82 31.02
N ILE A 13 9.41 31.58 30.45
CA ILE A 13 9.52 31.01 29.10
C ILE A 13 9.06 29.55 29.22
N VAL A 14 7.79 29.30 28.94
CA VAL A 14 7.28 27.95 28.71
C VAL A 14 7.82 27.53 27.34
N GLY A 15 8.97 26.85 27.34
CA GLY A 15 9.45 26.15 26.17
C GLY A 15 8.46 25.06 25.83
N ALA A 16 7.64 25.28 24.79
CA ALA A 16 6.83 24.22 24.22
C ALA A 16 7.78 23.15 23.70
N LEU A 17 7.76 21.96 24.32
CA LEU A 17 8.35 20.77 23.72
C LEU A 17 7.58 20.52 22.42
N VAL A 18 8.16 20.90 21.29
CA VAL A 18 7.72 20.40 20.00
C VAL A 18 8.20 18.95 19.96
N ALA A 19 7.31 18.02 20.26
CA ALA A 19 7.55 16.61 20.00
C ALA A 19 7.63 16.45 18.48
N ASN A 20 8.85 16.35 17.95
CA ASN A 20 9.08 15.84 16.61
C ASN A 20 8.63 14.38 16.59
N SER A 21 7.38 14.12 16.22
CA SER A 21 6.94 12.77 15.89
C SER A 21 7.42 12.44 14.48
N SER A 22 8.71 12.21 14.30
CA SER A 22 9.17 11.37 13.20
C SER A 22 8.53 10.00 13.42
N GLY A 23 7.50 9.68 12.64
CA GLY A 23 6.68 8.49 12.84
C GLY A 23 7.56 7.25 12.96
N GLU A 24 7.58 6.65 14.16
CA GLU A 24 8.24 5.37 14.33
C GLU A 24 7.59 4.37 13.36
N ALA A 25 8.43 3.72 12.55
CA ALA A 25 7.96 2.67 11.66
C ALA A 25 7.26 1.61 12.51
N PHE A 26 6.06 1.19 12.10
CA PHE A 26 5.31 0.18 12.82
C PHE A 26 6.17 -1.05 13.11
N ALA A 27 6.05 -1.64 14.30
CA ALA A 27 6.87 -2.79 14.70
C ALA A 27 6.75 -3.96 13.69
N TRP A 28 5.56 -4.18 13.13
CA TRP A 28 5.32 -5.21 12.12
C TRP A 28 5.99 -4.92 10.76
N ALA A 29 6.32 -3.66 10.45
CA ALA A 29 6.87 -3.27 9.16
C ALA A 29 8.26 -3.86 8.93
N THR A 30 9.07 -4.01 9.99
CA THR A 30 10.40 -4.64 9.91
C THR A 30 10.30 -6.10 9.47
N ASP A 31 9.41 -6.87 10.10
CA ASP A 31 9.17 -8.27 9.75
C ASP A 31 8.58 -8.39 8.35
N TYR A 32 7.62 -7.54 8.00
CA TYR A 32 7.01 -7.55 6.68
C TYR A 32 8.04 -7.22 5.58
N ASN A 33 8.90 -6.22 5.81
CA ASN A 33 9.94 -5.83 4.87
C ASN A 33 10.96 -6.95 4.66
N ARG A 34 11.35 -7.66 5.73
CA ARG A 34 12.21 -8.85 5.65
C ARG A 34 11.58 -9.94 4.80
N LEU A 35 10.30 -10.22 5.00
CA LEU A 35 9.55 -11.24 4.23
C LEU A 35 9.45 -10.85 2.75
N LEU A 36 9.12 -9.58 2.45
CA LEU A 36 9.07 -9.06 1.09
C LEU A 36 10.43 -9.18 0.38
N GLY A 37 11.52 -8.75 1.03
CA GLY A 37 12.87 -8.89 0.47
C GLY A 37 13.27 -10.35 0.24
N LYS A 38 12.81 -11.27 1.11
CA LYS A 38 13.12 -12.70 1.01
C LYS A 38 12.29 -13.45 -0.03
N TYR A 39 11.07 -13.02 -0.35
CA TYR A 39 10.14 -13.81 -1.18
C TYR A 39 9.57 -13.10 -2.40
N ALA A 40 9.48 -11.78 -2.41
CA ALA A 40 9.07 -11.02 -3.59
C ALA A 40 10.26 -10.80 -4.55
N GLY A 41 9.95 -10.40 -5.78
CA GLY A 41 10.95 -10.12 -6.81
C GLY A 41 10.30 -9.81 -8.16
N ALA A 42 11.14 -9.55 -9.16
CA ALA A 42 10.68 -9.19 -10.52
C ALA A 42 9.78 -10.26 -11.16
N ASN A 43 10.03 -11.54 -10.85
CA ASN A 43 9.27 -12.68 -11.37
C ASN A 43 8.03 -13.02 -10.52
N GLY A 44 7.68 -12.16 -9.56
CA GLY A 44 6.59 -12.40 -8.61
C GLY A 44 7.06 -12.97 -7.28
N VAL A 45 6.13 -13.58 -6.55
CA VAL A 45 6.35 -14.08 -5.19
C VAL A 45 6.70 -15.57 -5.23
N ARG A 46 7.77 -15.95 -4.52
CA ARG A 46 8.23 -17.34 -4.35
C ARG A 46 7.38 -18.08 -3.31
N TYR A 47 6.11 -18.35 -3.64
CA TYR A 47 5.16 -18.96 -2.71
C TYR A 47 5.58 -20.36 -2.24
N ALA A 48 6.22 -21.17 -3.08
CA ALA A 48 6.72 -22.50 -2.69
C ALA A 48 7.73 -22.40 -1.54
N ASP A 49 8.76 -21.57 -1.71
CA ASP A 49 9.81 -21.37 -0.72
C ASP A 49 9.28 -20.75 0.57
N TRP A 50 8.29 -19.85 0.46
CA TRP A 50 7.66 -19.23 1.61
C TRP A 50 6.81 -20.25 2.36
N LYS A 51 5.95 -21.01 1.67
CA LYS A 51 5.08 -22.02 2.29
C LYS A 51 5.89 -23.11 2.99
N ASN A 52 7.06 -23.46 2.46
CA ASN A 52 7.96 -24.46 3.05
C ASN A 52 8.74 -23.93 4.28
N ASN A 53 8.66 -22.64 4.59
CA ASN A 53 9.27 -22.05 5.78
C ASN A 53 8.19 -21.70 6.82
N GLY A 54 7.89 -22.63 7.73
CA GLY A 54 6.85 -22.46 8.74
C GLY A 54 7.04 -21.26 9.65
N ALA A 55 8.29 -20.89 9.97
CA ALA A 55 8.59 -19.71 10.78
C ALA A 55 8.24 -18.40 10.05
N ASP A 56 8.50 -18.32 8.76
CA ASP A 56 8.17 -17.15 7.94
C ASP A 56 6.67 -17.07 7.62
N VAL A 57 5.97 -18.20 7.51
CA VAL A 57 4.50 -18.23 7.45
C VAL A 57 3.90 -17.70 8.76
N GLN A 58 4.42 -18.16 9.91
CA GLN A 58 3.98 -17.67 11.22
C GLN A 58 4.31 -16.18 11.42
N THR A 59 5.43 -15.71 10.88
CA THR A 59 5.79 -14.30 10.92
C THR A 59 4.77 -13.46 10.14
N LEU A 60 4.34 -13.92 8.95
CA LEU A 60 3.30 -13.22 8.20
C LEU A 60 1.95 -13.18 8.95
N GLN A 61 1.59 -14.26 9.65
CA GLN A 61 0.42 -14.26 10.53
C GLN A 61 0.51 -13.15 11.60
N LYS A 62 1.65 -13.04 12.28
CA LYS A 62 1.90 -11.99 13.28
C LYS A 62 1.80 -10.58 12.67
N VAL A 63 2.28 -10.40 11.44
CA VAL A 63 2.17 -9.13 10.71
C VAL A 63 0.69 -8.75 10.48
N VAL A 64 -0.15 -9.66 9.97
CA VAL A 64 -1.57 -9.34 9.73
C VAL A 64 -2.36 -9.16 11.03
N ASP A 65 -1.98 -9.87 12.10
CA ASP A 65 -2.57 -9.69 13.44
C ASP A 65 -2.22 -8.32 14.04
N ALA A 66 -0.99 -7.85 13.86
CA ALA A 66 -0.57 -6.51 14.28
C ALA A 66 -1.29 -5.41 13.49
N ILE A 67 -1.39 -5.55 12.16
CA ILE A 67 -2.16 -4.65 11.29
C ILE A 67 -3.63 -4.57 11.72
N ALA A 68 -4.20 -5.70 12.15
CA ALA A 68 -5.57 -5.77 12.64
C ALA A 68 -5.79 -5.00 13.95
N ALA A 69 -4.76 -4.83 14.77
CA ALA A 69 -4.80 -4.17 16.07
C ALA A 69 -4.32 -2.70 16.06
N GLU A 70 -3.72 -2.25 14.96
CA GLU A 70 -3.10 -0.93 14.86
C GLU A 70 -4.09 0.24 15.01
N ASN A 71 -3.63 1.36 15.57
CA ASN A 71 -4.39 2.62 15.58
C ASN A 71 -3.64 3.69 14.79
N ILE A 72 -4.21 4.07 13.64
CA ILE A 72 -3.58 5.00 12.70
C ILE A 72 -4.17 6.42 12.73
N ASN A 73 -5.09 6.71 13.64
CA ASN A 73 -5.85 7.96 13.63
C ASN A 73 -4.98 9.21 13.88
N SER A 74 -3.81 9.04 14.51
CA SER A 74 -2.83 10.10 14.74
C SER A 74 -1.86 10.31 13.58
N LEU A 75 -1.88 9.44 12.57
CA LEU A 75 -0.92 9.47 11.47
C LEU A 75 -1.32 10.46 10.38
N GLY A 76 -0.32 11.01 9.68
CA GLY A 76 -0.52 11.82 8.49
C GLY A 76 -1.08 11.01 7.31
N GLN A 77 -1.56 11.71 6.28
CA GLN A 77 -2.21 11.07 5.13
C GLN A 77 -1.30 10.05 4.42
N LYS A 78 -0.01 10.36 4.27
CA LYS A 78 0.94 9.47 3.60
C LYS A 78 1.19 8.21 4.43
N GLU A 79 1.35 8.35 5.73
CA GLU A 79 1.53 7.22 6.65
C GLU A 79 0.29 6.33 6.68
N GLN A 80 -0.92 6.91 6.67
CA GLN A 80 -2.17 6.14 6.58
C GLN A 80 -2.30 5.41 5.23
N LEU A 81 -1.97 6.06 4.11
CA LEU A 81 -2.03 5.42 2.80
C LEU A 81 -1.01 4.27 2.70
N ALA A 82 0.23 4.51 3.14
CA ALA A 82 1.26 3.48 3.23
C ALA A 82 0.80 2.29 4.08
N PHE A 83 0.21 2.57 5.25
CA PHE A 83 -0.38 1.54 6.12
C PHE A 83 -1.44 0.71 5.39
N TYR A 84 -2.44 1.35 4.77
CA TYR A 84 -3.54 0.62 4.12
C TYR A 84 -3.09 -0.21 2.92
N VAL A 85 -2.14 0.30 2.13
CA VAL A 85 -1.58 -0.43 0.98
C VAL A 85 -0.76 -1.63 1.43
N ASN A 86 0.05 -1.48 2.49
CA ASN A 86 0.72 -2.61 3.12
C ASN A 86 -0.28 -3.63 3.68
N ALA A 87 -1.33 -3.16 4.36
CA ALA A 87 -2.38 -4.01 4.92
C ALA A 87 -3.06 -4.86 3.84
N TYR A 88 -3.45 -4.23 2.72
CA TYR A 88 -4.02 -4.93 1.58
C TYR A 88 -3.09 -6.03 1.07
N ASN A 89 -1.83 -5.67 0.77
CA ASN A 89 -0.86 -6.60 0.19
C ASN A 89 -0.46 -7.74 1.16
N ALA A 90 -0.31 -7.45 2.45
CA ALA A 90 0.00 -8.44 3.48
C ALA A 90 -1.13 -9.47 3.63
N TRP A 91 -2.39 -9.02 3.65
CA TRP A 91 -3.54 -9.92 3.70
C TRP A 91 -3.68 -10.76 2.43
N ILE A 92 -3.39 -10.21 1.25
CA ILE A 92 -3.38 -10.99 0.00
C ILE A 92 -2.34 -12.12 0.07
N LEU A 93 -1.12 -11.82 0.53
CA LEU A 93 -0.06 -12.82 0.69
C LEU A 93 -0.45 -13.91 1.68
N HIS A 94 -1.06 -13.52 2.80
CA HIS A 94 -1.50 -14.44 3.85
C HIS A 94 -2.53 -15.44 3.31
N GLU A 95 -3.56 -14.93 2.64
CA GLU A 95 -4.61 -15.74 2.03
C GLU A 95 -4.07 -16.63 0.89
N ALA A 96 -3.15 -16.11 0.08
CA ALA A 96 -2.51 -16.88 -0.98
C ALA A 96 -1.70 -18.07 -0.42
N LEU A 97 -0.95 -17.86 0.66
CA LEU A 97 -0.18 -18.92 1.32
C LEU A 97 -1.08 -19.93 2.04
N ALA A 98 -2.21 -19.50 2.60
CA ALA A 98 -3.18 -20.40 3.21
C ALA A 98 -3.73 -21.41 2.20
N LYS A 99 -3.91 -21.00 0.94
CA LYS A 99 -4.45 -21.81 -0.15
C LYS A 99 -3.39 -22.51 -1.02
N TYR A 100 -2.10 -22.30 -0.76
CA TYR A 100 -1.04 -22.88 -1.57
C TYR A 100 -0.85 -24.40 -1.31
N PRO A 101 -0.60 -25.24 -2.33
CA PRO A 101 -0.52 -24.91 -3.75
C PRO A 101 -1.91 -24.76 -4.37
N THR A 102 -2.14 -23.64 -5.04
CA THR A 102 -3.32 -23.46 -5.89
C THR A 102 -2.88 -22.85 -7.22
N SER A 103 -3.53 -23.27 -8.30
CA SER A 103 -3.38 -22.64 -9.62
C SER A 103 -3.91 -21.19 -9.60
N SER A 104 -4.75 -20.84 -8.62
CA SER A 104 -5.28 -19.49 -8.44
C SER A 104 -5.86 -19.26 -7.05
N VAL A 105 -5.54 -18.13 -6.41
CA VAL A 105 -6.27 -17.63 -5.22
C VAL A 105 -7.76 -17.35 -5.56
N LYS A 106 -8.07 -17.36 -6.86
CA LYS A 106 -9.28 -16.95 -7.58
C LYS A 106 -10.38 -18.00 -7.70
N ASP A 107 -10.23 -19.22 -7.21
CA ASP A 107 -11.24 -20.27 -7.45
C ASP A 107 -12.63 -19.97 -6.84
N ALA A 108 -12.76 -18.86 -6.07
CA ALA A 108 -14.01 -18.17 -5.80
C ALA A 108 -13.84 -16.63 -5.76
N LEU A 109 -13.31 -16.02 -6.84
CA LEU A 109 -12.93 -14.60 -6.96
C LEU A 109 -13.88 -13.61 -6.27
N PHE A 110 -15.15 -13.65 -6.62
CA PHE A 110 -16.10 -12.64 -6.16
C PHE A 110 -16.25 -12.69 -4.64
N THR A 111 -16.50 -13.88 -4.07
CA THR A 111 -16.64 -14.07 -2.63
C THR A 111 -15.33 -13.79 -1.90
N PHE A 112 -14.18 -14.14 -2.49
CA PHE A 112 -12.87 -13.86 -1.89
C PHE A 112 -12.66 -12.36 -1.67
N PHE A 113 -12.91 -11.53 -2.69
CA PHE A 113 -12.68 -10.08 -2.61
C PHE A 113 -13.80 -9.32 -1.87
N THR A 114 -15.01 -9.88 -1.78
CA THR A 114 -16.18 -9.20 -1.17
C THR A 114 -16.51 -9.65 0.25
N SER A 115 -16.10 -10.84 0.68
CA SER A 115 -16.34 -11.32 2.05
C SER A 115 -15.57 -10.49 3.08
N LYS A 116 -16.21 -10.15 4.21
CA LYS A 116 -15.59 -9.40 5.32
C LYS A 116 -14.67 -10.30 6.17
N ARG A 117 -13.59 -10.77 5.58
CA ARG A 117 -12.67 -11.77 6.17
C ARG A 117 -11.35 -11.22 6.68
N ILE A 118 -11.05 -9.95 6.38
CA ILE A 118 -9.81 -9.31 6.84
C ILE A 118 -10.11 -8.27 7.92
N LYS A 119 -9.15 -8.06 8.80
CA LYS A 119 -9.21 -7.03 9.84
C LYS A 119 -8.09 -6.03 9.65
N VAL A 120 -8.42 -4.75 9.64
CA VAL A 120 -7.46 -3.66 9.44
C VAL A 120 -7.80 -2.52 10.38
N ALA A 121 -6.85 -2.12 11.21
CA ALA A 121 -7.01 -1.04 12.20
C ALA A 121 -8.31 -1.15 13.03
N GLY A 122 -8.56 -2.33 13.59
CA GLY A 122 -9.74 -2.62 14.40
C GLY A 122 -11.03 -2.92 13.63
N GLN A 123 -11.08 -2.71 12.31
CA GLN A 123 -12.29 -2.84 11.50
C GLN A 123 -12.32 -4.13 10.67
N GLN A 124 -13.43 -4.87 10.75
CA GLN A 124 -13.69 -5.99 9.83
C GLN A 124 -14.08 -5.45 8.46
N THR A 125 -13.35 -5.86 7.42
CA THR A 125 -13.54 -5.38 6.05
C THR A 125 -13.27 -6.48 5.02
N SER A 126 -13.52 -6.16 3.75
CA SER A 126 -13.17 -6.99 2.60
C SER A 126 -12.07 -6.30 1.80
N PHE A 127 -11.38 -7.04 0.91
CA PHE A 127 -10.39 -6.44 0.02
C PHE A 127 -11.01 -5.34 -0.86
N ASN A 128 -12.21 -5.58 -1.40
CA ASN A 128 -12.92 -4.62 -2.24
C ASN A 128 -13.33 -3.36 -1.46
N ALA A 129 -13.80 -3.49 -0.22
CA ALA A 129 -14.15 -2.35 0.62
C ALA A 129 -12.90 -1.57 1.08
N LEU A 130 -11.82 -2.28 1.45
CA LEU A 130 -10.54 -1.65 1.77
C LEU A 130 -9.99 -0.85 0.58
N GLU A 131 -10.02 -1.42 -0.63
CA GLU A 131 -9.56 -0.73 -1.83
C GLU A 131 -10.47 0.45 -2.19
N LYS A 132 -11.77 0.23 -2.38
CA LYS A 132 -12.67 1.25 -2.94
C LYS A 132 -13.11 2.27 -1.91
N GLU A 133 -13.60 1.81 -0.77
CA GLU A 133 -14.26 2.66 0.23
C GLU A 133 -13.27 3.32 1.19
N THR A 134 -12.05 2.78 1.29
CA THR A 134 -11.00 3.36 2.15
C THR A 134 -9.85 3.96 1.33
N ILE A 135 -9.14 3.17 0.52
CA ILE A 135 -7.91 3.63 -0.14
C ILE A 135 -8.22 4.62 -1.26
N ARG A 136 -9.03 4.23 -2.24
CA ARG A 136 -9.30 5.06 -3.43
C ARG A 136 -10.09 6.32 -3.09
N SER A 137 -11.15 6.18 -2.29
CA SER A 137 -12.04 7.29 -1.91
C SER A 137 -11.32 8.40 -1.11
N LYS A 138 -10.43 8.01 -0.17
CA LYS A 138 -9.77 8.97 0.74
C LYS A 138 -8.57 9.64 0.12
N PHE A 139 -7.75 8.90 -0.63
CA PHE A 139 -6.43 9.39 -1.02
C PHE A 139 -6.35 9.89 -2.47
N ASN A 140 -7.25 9.45 -3.35
CA ASN A 140 -7.35 9.94 -4.74
C ASN A 140 -6.02 9.97 -5.53
N ASP A 141 -5.12 9.02 -5.27
CA ASP A 141 -3.85 8.91 -5.98
C ASP A 141 -3.92 7.79 -7.06
N PRO A 142 -3.85 8.11 -8.36
CA PRO A 142 -3.94 7.10 -9.42
C PRO A 142 -2.81 6.06 -9.38
N ARG A 143 -1.69 6.36 -8.69
CA ARG A 143 -0.56 5.43 -8.59
C ARG A 143 -0.86 4.21 -7.71
N ILE A 144 -1.92 4.26 -6.90
CA ILE A 144 -2.41 3.16 -6.06
C ILE A 144 -2.66 1.88 -6.88
N HIS A 145 -3.15 2.03 -8.11
CA HIS A 145 -3.43 0.90 -9.02
C HIS A 145 -2.21 0.07 -9.39
N PHE A 146 -1.02 0.64 -9.22
CA PHE A 146 0.26 -0.04 -9.46
C PHE A 146 0.90 -0.59 -8.17
N ALA A 147 0.38 -0.18 -7.00
CA ALA A 147 0.88 -0.57 -5.69
C ALA A 147 0.08 -1.70 -5.03
N LEU A 148 -1.21 -1.86 -5.38
CA LEU A 148 -2.05 -2.96 -4.90
C LEU A 148 -1.83 -4.22 -5.75
N ASN A 149 -1.28 -5.26 -5.12
CA ASN A 149 -1.07 -6.54 -5.77
C ASN A 149 -2.23 -7.49 -5.43
N CYS A 150 -3.06 -7.78 -6.43
CA CYS A 150 -4.21 -8.67 -6.30
C CYS A 150 -3.88 -10.17 -6.42
N ALA A 151 -2.60 -10.56 -6.35
CA ALA A 151 -2.09 -11.92 -6.61
C ALA A 151 -2.57 -12.55 -7.93
N SER A 152 -2.78 -11.73 -8.98
CA SER A 152 -3.11 -12.20 -10.32
C SER A 152 -1.95 -12.01 -11.30
N ARG A 153 -1.88 -12.84 -12.35
CA ARG A 153 -0.84 -12.74 -13.40
C ARG A 153 -0.78 -11.36 -14.08
N SER A 154 -1.92 -10.67 -14.17
CA SER A 154 -2.04 -9.34 -14.78
C SER A 154 -1.72 -8.20 -13.81
N CYS A 155 -1.58 -8.47 -12.51
CA CYS A 155 -1.23 -7.44 -11.54
C CYS A 155 0.26 -7.05 -11.68
N PRO A 156 0.62 -5.78 -11.38
CA PRO A 156 2.01 -5.35 -11.25
C PRO A 156 2.78 -6.27 -10.28
N PRO A 157 4.10 -6.46 -10.46
CA PRO A 157 4.92 -7.15 -9.47
C PRO A 157 4.74 -6.52 -8.09
N LEU A 158 4.63 -7.36 -7.05
CA LEU A 158 4.56 -6.89 -5.68
C LEU A 158 5.86 -6.14 -5.34
N ASN A 159 5.73 -4.99 -4.68
CA ASN A 159 6.91 -4.24 -4.23
C ASN A 159 7.74 -5.06 -3.24
N THR A 160 9.07 -4.99 -3.35
CA THR A 160 9.99 -5.78 -2.53
C THR A 160 10.29 -5.14 -1.18
N GLU A 161 9.73 -3.97 -0.91
CA GLU A 161 9.81 -3.28 0.38
C GLU A 161 8.43 -2.83 0.85
N ALA A 162 8.26 -2.73 2.16
CA ALA A 162 7.05 -2.16 2.75
C ALA A 162 6.95 -0.65 2.41
N PHE A 163 5.74 -0.17 2.18
CA PHE A 163 5.51 1.26 1.98
C PHE A 163 5.69 2.05 3.28
N THR A 164 6.28 3.23 3.21
CA THR A 164 6.38 4.14 4.37
C THR A 164 5.91 5.54 3.97
N GLY A 165 5.36 6.32 4.91
CA GLY A 165 4.90 7.68 4.63
C GLY A 165 5.99 8.57 4.01
N GLU A 166 7.22 8.45 4.52
CA GLU A 166 8.40 9.16 4.03
C GLU A 166 8.75 8.82 2.57
N LYS A 167 8.68 7.54 2.18
CA LYS A 167 9.12 7.06 0.86
C LYS A 167 7.97 6.93 -0.14
N LEU A 168 6.72 7.12 0.29
CA LEU A 168 5.54 6.70 -0.44
C LEU A 168 5.49 7.24 -1.86
N ASP A 169 5.72 8.54 -2.05
CA ASP A 169 5.67 9.16 -3.38
C ASP A 169 6.70 8.56 -4.33
N GLY A 170 7.94 8.35 -3.85
CA GLY A 170 9.01 7.75 -4.65
C GLY A 170 8.73 6.28 -4.97
N GLN A 171 8.20 5.53 -4.00
CA GLN A 171 7.81 4.14 -4.19
C GLN A 171 6.68 4.02 -5.24
N PHE A 172 5.64 4.84 -5.11
CA PHE A 172 4.50 4.85 -6.03
C PHE A 172 4.90 5.29 -7.43
N GLU A 173 5.73 6.33 -7.53
CA GLU A 173 6.22 6.81 -8.82
C GLU A 173 7.05 5.76 -9.54
N LYS A 174 7.95 5.08 -8.81
CA LYS A 174 8.75 3.96 -9.33
C LYS A 174 7.86 2.84 -9.87
N LEU A 175 6.84 2.43 -9.10
CA LEU A 175 5.94 1.35 -9.52
C LEU A 175 5.10 1.74 -10.75
N ALA A 176 4.54 2.94 -10.75
CA ALA A 176 3.79 3.46 -11.88
C ALA A 176 4.64 3.52 -13.15
N LYS A 177 5.84 4.08 -13.06
CA LYS A 177 6.78 4.17 -14.18
C LYS A 177 7.18 2.80 -14.71
N ASN A 178 7.52 1.87 -13.81
CA ASN A 178 7.89 0.51 -14.20
C ASN A 178 6.73 -0.21 -14.90
N PHE A 179 5.50 -0.02 -14.43
CA PHE A 179 4.34 -0.65 -15.04
C PHE A 179 4.04 -0.07 -16.43
N VAL A 180 3.97 1.26 -16.55
CA VAL A 180 3.72 1.97 -17.82
C VAL A 180 4.74 1.57 -18.88
N ASN A 181 6.01 1.48 -18.52
CA ASN A 181 7.11 1.13 -19.43
C ASN A 181 7.32 -0.39 -19.60
N SER A 182 6.33 -1.22 -19.23
CA SER A 182 6.39 -2.67 -19.41
C SER A 182 5.37 -3.13 -20.46
N GLU A 183 5.61 -4.30 -21.05
CA GLU A 183 4.67 -5.00 -21.96
C GLU A 183 3.27 -5.23 -21.34
N LYS A 184 3.14 -5.19 -20.00
CA LYS A 184 1.86 -5.31 -19.30
C LYS A 184 1.10 -3.98 -19.20
N GLY A 185 1.80 -2.86 -19.32
CA GLY A 185 1.28 -1.50 -19.22
C GLY A 185 0.95 -0.93 -20.59
N VAL A 186 1.95 -0.85 -21.46
CA VAL A 186 1.85 -0.35 -22.83
C VAL A 186 2.64 -1.28 -23.74
N ARG A 187 2.00 -1.80 -24.78
CA ARG A 187 2.65 -2.66 -25.78
C ARG A 187 2.28 -2.23 -27.19
N MET A 188 3.08 -2.59 -28.17
CA MET A 188 2.72 -2.40 -29.58
C MET A 188 1.57 -3.34 -29.95
N ALA A 189 0.60 -2.84 -30.71
CA ALA A 189 -0.45 -3.69 -31.26
C ALA A 189 0.15 -4.63 -32.33
N GLU A 190 -0.16 -5.92 -32.24
CA GLU A 190 0.44 -6.94 -33.14
C GLU A 190 -0.08 -6.85 -34.58
N GLU A 191 -1.34 -6.43 -34.77
CA GLU A 191 -2.02 -6.47 -36.07
C GLU A 191 -2.38 -5.09 -36.65
N LYS A 192 -2.07 -3.99 -35.94
CA LYS A 192 -2.41 -2.62 -36.37
C LYS A 192 -1.30 -1.65 -36.00
N SER A 193 -1.19 -0.55 -36.76
CA SER A 193 -0.42 0.61 -36.33
C SER A 193 -1.07 1.23 -35.08
N GLY A 194 -0.47 1.01 -33.91
CA GLY A 194 -0.96 1.56 -32.65
C GLY A 194 -0.32 0.94 -31.42
N VAL A 195 -0.75 1.42 -30.25
CA VAL A 195 -0.38 0.89 -28.94
C VAL A 195 -1.61 0.30 -28.25
N GLU A 196 -1.43 -0.78 -27.53
CA GLU A 196 -2.41 -1.35 -26.62
C GLU A 196 -2.06 -1.01 -25.19
N LEU A 197 -3.07 -0.53 -24.46
CA LEU A 197 -2.95 -0.17 -23.05
C LEU A 197 -3.52 -1.28 -22.17
N SER A 198 -2.91 -1.45 -21.00
CA SER A 198 -3.45 -2.31 -19.95
C SER A 198 -4.90 -1.96 -19.62
N LYS A 199 -5.72 -2.99 -19.35
CA LYS A 199 -7.11 -2.79 -18.90
C LYS A 199 -7.25 -2.03 -17.58
N ILE A 200 -6.18 -1.91 -16.78
CA ILE A 200 -6.14 -1.02 -15.61
C ILE A 200 -6.54 0.42 -15.99
N PHE A 201 -6.09 0.91 -17.14
CA PHE A 201 -6.40 2.26 -17.61
C PHE A 201 -7.86 2.44 -18.04
N ASP A 202 -8.54 1.35 -18.41
CA ASP A 202 -9.96 1.33 -18.79
C ASP A 202 -10.85 1.20 -17.54
N TRP A 203 -10.54 0.20 -16.69
CA TRP A 203 -11.31 -0.09 -15.47
C TRP A 203 -11.27 1.03 -14.43
N TYR A 204 -10.17 1.76 -14.36
CA TYR A 204 -9.96 2.83 -13.37
C TYR A 204 -9.82 4.21 -14.01
N LYS A 205 -10.36 4.39 -15.22
CA LYS A 205 -10.27 5.65 -15.99
C LYS A 205 -10.62 6.90 -15.15
N ASP A 206 -11.61 6.80 -14.26
CA ASP A 206 -12.12 7.91 -13.44
C ASP A 206 -11.17 8.34 -12.32
N ASP A 207 -10.18 7.50 -11.98
CA ASP A 207 -9.16 7.81 -10.97
C ASP A 207 -7.99 8.62 -11.58
N PHE A 208 -7.83 8.63 -12.91
CA PHE A 208 -6.81 9.41 -13.62
C PHE A 208 -7.31 10.84 -13.92
N LYS A 209 -7.59 11.61 -12.87
CA LYS A 209 -8.28 12.91 -12.94
C LYS A 209 -7.48 14.01 -13.68
N ASP A 210 -6.16 13.91 -13.74
CA ASP A 210 -5.28 14.87 -14.41
C ASP A 210 -5.17 14.59 -15.93
N GLY A 211 -6.30 14.74 -16.62
CA GLY A 211 -6.43 14.59 -18.09
C GLY A 211 -6.37 13.14 -18.59
N GLY A 212 -6.71 12.19 -17.73
CA GLY A 212 -6.98 10.81 -18.09
C GLY A 212 -5.73 9.93 -18.20
N PRO A 213 -5.94 8.65 -18.55
CA PRO A 213 -4.86 7.67 -18.64
C PRO A 213 -3.71 8.07 -19.56
N LEU A 214 -3.98 8.70 -20.70
CA LEU A 214 -2.93 9.09 -21.66
C LEU A 214 -2.02 10.18 -21.09
N GLN A 215 -2.56 11.17 -20.40
CA GLN A 215 -1.73 12.18 -19.76
C GLN A 215 -0.92 11.59 -18.60
N PHE A 216 -1.49 10.62 -17.87
CA PHE A 216 -0.76 9.90 -16.82
C PHE A 216 0.42 9.10 -17.39
N ILE A 217 0.23 8.42 -18.52
CA ILE A 217 1.25 7.66 -19.24
C ILE A 217 2.35 8.59 -19.75
N ASN A 218 2.00 9.66 -20.45
CA ASN A 218 2.98 10.57 -21.08
C ASN A 218 3.89 11.31 -20.09
N LYS A 219 3.59 11.29 -18.79
CA LYS A 219 4.42 11.86 -17.73
C LYS A 219 5.54 10.92 -17.25
N ARG A 220 5.64 9.68 -17.75
CA ARG A 220 6.45 8.60 -17.14
C ARG A 220 7.28 7.80 -18.14
#